data_AF-A0A034WME9-F1
#
_entry.id   AF-A0A034WME9-F1
#
_cell.length_a   1.000
_cell.length_b   1.000
_cell.length_c   1.000
_cell.angle_alpha   90.00
_cell.angle_beta   90.00
_cell.angle_gamma   90.00
#
_symmetry.space_group_name_H-M   'P 1'
#
loop_
_entity.id
_entity.type
_entity.pdbx_description
1 polymer ?
#
loop_
_entity_poly.entity_id
_entity_poly.type
_entity_poly.pdbx_seq_one_letter_code
_entity_poly.pdbx_strand_id
1 'polypeptide(L)'
;MASRGAILLGQCMPCIKKNASKIRIRHMELDKNLNMYFKKDEYFFAHDPEKVCKTGDIVLIRELPQRLTRLISHTVEKIVYPLGDITDPITGKKVVVGKYRDEIEEANRLYGKSEKAFDYEKAPPRGRLEGTRDFTHGETYIKYHEDGKDQPFAV
;
A
#
# COMPACT_ATOMS: atom_id res chain seq x y z
N MET A 1 9.32 -3.30 30.84
CA MET A 1 10.25 -2.71 29.86
C MET A 1 9.46 -1.72 29.04
N ALA A 2 9.86 -0.45 29.00
CA ALA A 2 9.15 0.56 28.21
C ALA A 2 9.11 0.09 26.75
N SER A 3 7.91 -0.06 26.18
CA SER A 3 7.75 -0.19 24.74
C SER A 3 8.31 1.09 24.13
N ARG A 4 9.53 1.02 23.60
CA ARG A 4 10.01 2.05 22.68
C ARG A 4 9.01 2.01 21.54
N GLY A 5 8.06 2.96 21.52
CA GLY A 5 6.94 2.97 20.57
C GLY A 5 7.46 2.73 19.17
N ALA A 6 7.36 1.47 18.74
CA ALA A 6 7.97 1.04 17.49
C ALA A 6 7.09 1.59 16.39
N ILE A 7 7.60 2.60 15.71
CA ILE A 7 7.01 3.11 14.48
C ILE A 7 7.58 2.25 13.36
N LEU A 8 6.68 1.63 12.60
CA LEU A 8 7.05 0.76 11.50
C LEU A 8 6.42 1.26 10.21
N LEU A 9 7.16 1.12 9.10
CA LEU A 9 6.69 1.44 7.76
C LEU A 9 6.44 0.14 7.00
N GLY A 10 5.26 0.00 6.42
CA GLY A 10 4.90 -1.21 5.70
C GLY A 10 3.91 -0.96 4.57
N GLN A 11 3.60 -2.03 3.84
CA GLN A 11 2.62 -2.00 2.78
C GLN A 11 1.31 -2.61 3.25
N CYS A 12 0.20 -1.95 2.97
CA CYS A 12 -1.13 -2.49 3.23
C CYS A 12 -1.43 -3.66 2.28
N MET A 13 -1.71 -4.81 2.87
CA MET A 13 -2.09 -6.04 2.19
C MET A 13 -3.60 -6.24 2.29
N PRO A 14 -4.18 -7.05 1.40
CA PRO A 14 -5.59 -7.44 1.49
C PRO A 14 -5.90 -8.08 2.85
N CYS A 15 -7.03 -7.70 3.43
CA CYS A 15 -7.44 -8.14 4.75
C CYS A 15 -8.94 -8.44 4.79
N ILE A 16 -9.27 -9.65 5.26
CA ILE A 16 -10.64 -10.12 5.46
C ILE A 16 -11.25 -9.54 6.75
N LYS A 17 -10.41 -9.20 7.73
CA LYS A 17 -10.89 -8.72 9.04
C LYS A 17 -11.53 -7.35 8.93
N LYS A 18 -12.69 -7.21 9.58
CA LYS A 18 -13.38 -5.93 9.77
C LYS A 18 -12.63 -5.12 10.85
N ASN A 19 -12.49 -3.81 10.64
CA ASN A 19 -11.84 -2.85 11.56
C ASN A 19 -10.30 -2.99 11.73
N ALA A 20 -9.64 -3.74 10.87
CA ALA A 20 -8.19 -3.89 10.90
C ALA A 20 -7.60 -4.06 9.50
N SER A 21 -6.44 -3.44 9.31
CA SER A 21 -5.65 -3.52 8.08
C SER A 21 -4.43 -4.39 8.30
N LYS A 22 -4.16 -5.32 7.37
CA LYS A 22 -3.01 -6.22 7.42
C LYS A 22 -1.82 -5.52 6.78
N ILE A 23 -0.78 -5.24 7.54
CA ILE A 23 0.39 -4.52 7.07
C ILE A 23 1.56 -5.49 6.96
N ARG A 24 2.19 -5.51 5.78
CA ARG A 24 3.44 -6.24 5.52
C ARG A 24 4.61 -5.32 5.75
N ILE A 25 5.53 -5.75 6.61
CA ILE A 25 6.76 -5.03 6.94
C ILE A 25 7.91 -5.87 6.45
N ARG A 26 8.80 -5.25 5.68
CA ARG A 26 9.93 -5.95 5.07
C ARG A 26 11.22 -5.57 5.78
N HIS A 27 11.80 -6.54 6.47
CA HIS A 27 13.09 -6.39 7.14
C HIS A 27 14.19 -7.06 6.32
N MET A 28 15.43 -6.62 6.54
CA MET A 28 16.61 -7.24 5.95
C MET A 28 17.24 -8.13 7.02
N GLU A 29 17.18 -9.45 6.82
CA GLU A 29 17.78 -10.45 7.72
C GLU A 29 19.14 -10.89 7.15
N LEU A 30 20.17 -10.89 7.99
CA LEU A 30 21.52 -11.32 7.60
C LEU A 30 21.60 -12.85 7.63
N ASP A 31 21.86 -13.46 6.48
CA ASP A 31 22.32 -14.84 6.42
C ASP A 31 23.82 -14.87 6.74
N LYS A 32 24.19 -15.53 7.84
CA LYS A 32 25.57 -15.61 8.32
C LYS A 32 26.45 -16.57 7.51
N ASN A 33 25.86 -17.52 6.78
CA ASN A 33 26.62 -18.44 5.94
C ASN A 33 27.06 -17.74 4.65
N LEU A 34 26.18 -16.91 4.09
CA LEU A 34 26.43 -16.16 2.85
C LEU A 34 26.96 -14.75 3.10
N ASN A 35 26.91 -14.27 4.36
CA ASN A 35 27.18 -12.88 4.75
C ASN A 35 26.41 -11.87 3.88
N MET A 36 25.15 -12.18 3.58
CA MET A 36 24.28 -11.39 2.70
C MET A 36 22.93 -11.15 3.36
N TYR A 37 22.37 -9.96 3.13
CA TYR A 37 21.04 -9.62 3.63
C TYR A 37 19.95 -10.05 2.65
N PHE A 38 18.97 -10.78 3.17
CA PHE A 38 17.77 -11.19 2.44
C PHE A 38 16.53 -10.50 3.00
N LYS A 39 15.56 -10.33 2.12
CA LYS A 39 14.28 -9.72 2.47
C LYS A 39 13.41 -10.73 3.19
N LYS A 40 12.95 -10.38 4.39
CA LYS A 40 11.98 -11.15 5.17
C LYS A 40 10.75 -10.31 5.43
N ASP A 41 9.60 -10.88 5.11
CA ASP A 41 8.31 -10.24 5.26
C ASP A 41 7.68 -10.68 6.60
N GLU A 42 7.33 -9.71 7.44
CA GLU A 42 6.55 -9.90 8.66
C GLU A 42 5.18 -9.22 8.50
N TYR A 43 4.16 -9.74 9.19
CA TYR A 43 2.79 -9.26 9.05
C TYR A 43 2.23 -8.82 10.40
N PHE A 44 1.69 -7.61 10.42
CA PHE A 44 1.06 -7.01 11.60
C PHE A 44 -0.37 -6.61 11.28
N PHE A 45 -1.25 -6.66 12.28
CA PHE A 45 -2.60 -6.13 12.17
C PHE A 45 -2.66 -4.77 12.88
N ALA A 46 -2.97 -3.75 12.11
CA ALA A 46 -3.16 -2.39 12.59
C ALA A 46 -4.66 -2.10 12.73
N HIS A 47 -5.02 -1.39 13.80
CA HIS A 47 -6.37 -0.90 14.00
C HIS A 47 -6.71 0.16 12.94
N ASP A 48 -7.79 -0.08 12.19
CA ASP A 48 -8.27 0.78 11.12
C ASP A 48 -9.79 0.59 10.99
N PRO A 49 -10.59 1.23 11.87
CA PRO A 49 -12.04 1.03 11.92
C PRO A 49 -12.75 1.57 10.68
N GLU A 50 -12.25 2.66 10.10
CA GLU A 50 -12.82 3.31 8.92
C GLU A 50 -12.31 2.71 7.60
N LYS A 51 -11.36 1.75 7.65
CA LYS A 51 -10.67 1.20 6.48
C LYS A 51 -10.12 2.30 5.56
N VAL A 52 -9.45 3.28 6.17
CA VAL A 52 -8.83 4.37 5.42
C VAL A 52 -7.67 3.82 4.57
N CYS A 53 -6.98 2.79 5.05
CA CYS A 53 -5.92 2.14 4.29
C CYS A 53 -6.51 1.29 3.18
N LYS A 54 -6.00 1.48 1.96
CA LYS A 54 -6.34 0.64 0.82
C LYS A 54 -5.16 -0.27 0.47
N THR A 55 -5.47 -1.34 -0.24
CA THR A 55 -4.51 -2.33 -0.71
C THR A 55 -3.41 -1.65 -1.53
N GLY A 56 -2.15 -1.97 -1.19
CA GLY A 56 -0.97 -1.48 -1.88
C GLY A 56 -0.38 -0.18 -1.32
N ASP A 57 -1.06 0.51 -0.40
CA ASP A 57 -0.57 1.75 0.21
C ASP A 57 0.64 1.51 1.08
N ILE A 58 1.55 2.49 1.12
CA ILE A 58 2.64 2.51 2.09
C ILE A 58 2.16 3.32 3.29
N VAL A 59 2.12 2.65 4.45
CA VAL A 59 1.52 3.17 5.68
C VAL A 59 2.52 3.11 6.82
N LEU A 60 2.40 4.09 7.71
CA LEU A 60 3.10 4.16 8.98
C LEU A 60 2.17 3.61 10.06
N ILE A 61 2.66 2.64 10.81
CA ILE A 61 1.94 2.07 11.95
C ILE A 61 2.73 2.29 13.24
N ARG A 62 2.01 2.46 14.33
CA ARG A 62 2.58 2.64 15.67
C ARG A 62 2.07 1.57 16.60
N GLU A 63 2.96 1.01 17.41
CA GLU A 63 2.57 0.08 18.46
C GLU A 63 1.60 0.72 19.46
N LEU A 64 0.52 0.02 19.81
CA LEU A 64 -0.44 0.48 20.81
C LEU A 64 0.12 0.22 22.23
N PRO A 65 -0.14 1.12 23.20
CA PRO A 65 0.28 0.90 24.58
C PRO A 65 -0.38 -0.35 25.20
N GLN A 66 -1.58 -0.68 24.75
CA GLN A 66 -2.29 -1.91 25.10
C GLN A 66 -2.86 -2.54 23.83
N ARG A 67 -2.63 -3.84 23.64
CA ARG A 67 -3.19 -4.59 22.51
C ARG A 67 -4.72 -4.63 22.64
N LEU A 68 -5.43 -4.17 21.60
CA LEU A 68 -6.89 -4.15 21.57
C LEU A 68 -7.49 -5.56 21.57
N THR A 69 -6.86 -6.47 20.81
CA THR A 69 -7.20 -7.89 20.76
C THR A 69 -5.92 -8.70 20.64
N ARG A 70 -6.03 -10.04 20.67
CA ARG A 70 -4.88 -10.95 20.50
C ARG A 70 -4.04 -10.65 19.24
N LEU A 71 -4.69 -10.19 18.17
CA LEU A 71 -4.05 -9.96 16.87
C LEU A 71 -3.74 -8.48 16.60
N ILE A 72 -4.59 -7.56 17.03
CA ILE A 72 -4.42 -6.12 16.76
C ILE A 72 -3.47 -5.54 17.80
N SER A 73 -2.23 -5.29 17.37
CA SER A 73 -1.15 -4.78 18.21
C SER A 73 -0.74 -3.35 17.87
N HIS A 74 -1.03 -2.88 16.65
CA HIS A 74 -0.64 -1.56 16.17
C HIS A 74 -1.86 -0.73 15.81
N THR A 75 -1.67 0.57 15.64
CA THR A 75 -2.63 1.49 15.04
C THR A 75 -2.05 2.09 13.77
N VAL A 76 -2.90 2.37 12.78
CA VAL A 76 -2.51 3.18 11.63
C VAL A 76 -2.30 4.61 12.11
N GLU A 77 -1.13 5.19 11.81
CA GLU A 77 -0.81 6.57 12.15
C GLU A 77 -0.98 7.49 10.94
N LYS A 78 -0.44 7.08 9.79
CA LYS A 78 -0.48 7.89 8.56
C LYS A 78 -0.32 7.03 7.32
N ILE A 79 -1.05 7.37 6.26
CA ILE A 79 -0.77 6.89 4.90
C ILE A 79 0.33 7.78 4.31
N VAL A 80 1.51 7.20 4.08
CA VAL A 80 2.68 7.93 3.59
C VAL A 80 2.63 8.05 2.08
N TYR A 81 2.40 6.93 1.39
CA TYR A 81 2.27 6.92 -0.07
C TYR A 81 1.04 6.12 -0.50
N PRO A 82 0.00 6.78 -1.03
CA PRO A 82 -1.13 6.08 -1.62
C PRO A 82 -0.73 5.44 -2.95
N LEU A 83 -1.27 4.26 -3.24
CA LEU A 83 -1.04 3.57 -4.50
C LEU A 83 -1.60 4.40 -5.68
N GLY A 84 -0.74 4.70 -6.66
CA GLY A 84 -1.13 5.40 -7.90
C GLY A 84 -1.11 6.93 -7.83
N ASP A 85 -1.15 7.51 -6.62
CA ASP A 85 -1.21 8.97 -6.45
C ASP A 85 -0.10 9.54 -5.57
N ILE A 86 1.14 9.15 -5.86
CA ILE A 86 2.31 9.52 -5.06
C ILE A 86 2.59 11.02 -5.17
N THR A 87 2.78 11.65 -4.01
CA THR A 87 3.31 13.01 -3.89
C THR A 87 4.76 12.94 -3.44
N ASP A 88 5.65 13.64 -4.14
CA ASP A 88 7.04 13.82 -3.72
C ASP A 88 7.08 14.58 -2.38
N PRO A 89 7.69 14.01 -1.31
CA PRO A 89 7.75 14.65 -0.01
C PRO A 89 8.60 15.92 0.01
N ILE A 90 9.52 16.11 -0.95
CA ILE A 90 10.42 17.28 -0.98
C ILE A 90 9.73 18.46 -1.66
N THR A 91 9.18 18.26 -2.86
CA THR A 91 8.59 19.34 -3.67
C THR A 91 7.08 19.50 -3.48
N GLY A 92 6.40 18.50 -2.93
CA GLY A 92 4.93 18.47 -2.86
C GLY A 92 4.24 18.21 -4.21
N LYS A 93 5.01 18.01 -5.28
CA LYS A 93 4.45 17.74 -6.63
C LYS A 93 4.06 16.27 -6.78
N LYS A 94 3.09 16.02 -7.65
CA LYS A 94 2.71 14.65 -8.02
C LYS A 94 3.73 14.04 -8.97
N VAL A 95 4.09 12.78 -8.71
CA VAL A 95 5.13 12.05 -9.46
C VAL A 95 4.54 10.77 -10.03
N VAL A 96 4.98 10.44 -11.24
CA VAL A 96 4.75 9.14 -11.85
C VAL A 96 6.11 8.52 -12.16
N VAL A 97 6.40 7.42 -11.47
CA VAL A 97 7.68 6.70 -11.54
C VAL A 97 8.86 7.60 -11.14
N GLY A 98 9.46 8.31 -12.09
CA GLY A 98 10.61 9.19 -11.88
C GLY A 98 10.48 10.54 -12.58
N LYS A 99 9.27 10.92 -13.02
CA LYS A 99 8.99 12.20 -13.65
C LYS A 99 7.85 12.91 -12.93
N TYR A 100 7.93 14.22 -12.83
CA TYR A 100 6.83 15.02 -12.30
C TYR A 100 5.69 15.10 -13.33
N ARG A 101 4.44 15.14 -12.84
CA ARG A 101 3.26 15.15 -13.73
C ARG A 101 3.20 16.42 -14.59
N ASP A 102 3.60 17.56 -14.04
CA ASP A 102 3.67 18.85 -14.74
C ASP A 102 4.69 18.84 -15.89
N GLU A 103 5.86 18.24 -15.69
CA GLU A 103 6.86 18.08 -16.77
C GLU A 103 6.34 17.20 -17.91
N ILE A 104 5.56 16.16 -17.60
CA ILE A 104 4.93 15.30 -18.61
C ILE A 104 3.89 16.11 -19.40
N GLU A 105 3.11 16.95 -18.72
CA GLU A 105 2.11 17.81 -19.35
C GLU A 105 2.76 18.89 -20.24
N GLU A 106 3.84 19.51 -19.78
CA GLU A 106 4.60 20.47 -20.57
C GLU A 106 5.20 19.81 -21.82
N ALA A 107 5.78 18.62 -21.69
CA ALA A 107 6.28 17.86 -22.83
C ALA A 107 5.13 17.49 -23.80
N ASN A 108 3.97 17.07 -23.30
CA ASN A 108 2.81 16.79 -24.14
C ASN A 108 2.31 18.04 -24.87
N ARG A 109 2.43 19.23 -24.27
CA ARG A 109 2.08 20.50 -24.91
C ARG A 109 3.06 20.88 -26.01
N LEU A 110 4.36 20.62 -25.80
CA LEU A 110 5.43 20.95 -26.77
C LEU A 110 5.44 19.98 -27.96
N TYR A 111 5.32 18.68 -27.72
CA TYR A 111 5.49 17.64 -28.73
C TYR A 111 4.18 17.04 -29.25
N GLY A 112 3.04 17.45 -28.68
CA GLY A 112 1.71 16.93 -29.00
C GLY A 112 1.30 15.76 -28.08
N LYS A 113 0.06 15.81 -27.58
CA LYS A 113 -0.52 14.75 -26.73
C LYS A 113 -0.97 13.58 -27.62
N SER A 114 -0.53 12.37 -27.28
CA SER A 114 -1.06 11.16 -27.92
C SER A 114 -2.53 10.95 -27.56
N GLU A 115 -3.35 10.46 -28.49
CA GLU A 115 -4.76 10.10 -28.23
C GLU A 115 -4.92 9.07 -27.10
N LYS A 116 -3.90 8.21 -26.89
CA LYS A 116 -3.86 7.20 -25.84
C LYS A 116 -3.20 7.68 -24.55
N ALA A 117 -2.80 8.95 -24.47
CA ALA A 117 -2.15 9.49 -23.29
C ALA A 117 -3.10 9.51 -22.09
N PHE A 118 -2.59 9.09 -20.94
CA PHE A 118 -3.35 9.11 -19.69
C PHE A 118 -3.58 10.56 -19.23
N ASP A 119 -4.81 10.86 -18.83
CA ASP A 119 -5.22 12.21 -18.39
C ASP A 119 -5.36 12.22 -16.86
N TYR A 120 -4.40 12.84 -16.18
CA TYR A 120 -4.34 12.83 -14.72
C TYR A 120 -5.40 13.72 -14.05
N GLU A 121 -5.92 14.75 -14.73
CA GLU A 121 -6.96 15.61 -14.16
C GLU A 121 -8.33 14.93 -14.15
N LYS A 122 -8.61 14.14 -15.18
CA LYS A 122 -9.89 13.40 -15.31
C LYS A 122 -9.86 12.05 -14.60
N ALA A 123 -8.69 11.48 -14.42
CA ALA A 123 -8.55 10.18 -13.80
C ALA A 123 -8.91 10.22 -12.31
N PRO A 124 -9.49 9.13 -11.76
CA PRO A 124 -9.59 8.98 -10.31
C PRO A 124 -8.18 8.97 -9.70
N PRO A 125 -8.01 9.29 -8.41
CA PRO A 125 -6.68 9.38 -7.77
C PRO A 125 -5.81 8.13 -8.00
N ARG A 126 -6.40 6.94 -7.96
CA ARG A 126 -5.67 5.66 -8.19
C ARG A 126 -5.54 5.27 -9.65
N GLY A 127 -6.11 6.06 -10.55
CA GLY A 127 -6.13 5.82 -11.99
C GLY A 127 -6.59 4.41 -12.34
N ARG A 128 -5.85 3.75 -13.22
CA ARG A 128 -6.11 2.36 -13.65
C ARG A 128 -5.85 1.31 -12.56
N LEU A 129 -5.16 1.65 -11.47
CA LEU A 129 -4.80 0.68 -10.43
C LEU A 129 -6.01 0.27 -9.57
N GLU A 130 -7.04 1.12 -9.51
CA GLU A 130 -8.34 0.81 -8.93
C GLU A 130 -8.98 -0.36 -9.70
N GLY A 131 -9.41 -1.41 -8.99
CA GLY A 131 -9.98 -2.62 -9.61
C GLY A 131 -8.95 -3.64 -10.10
N THR A 132 -7.71 -3.25 -10.38
CA THR A 132 -6.66 -4.19 -10.83
C THR A 132 -5.75 -4.64 -9.69
N ARG A 133 -5.10 -3.69 -9.00
CA ARG A 133 -4.19 -3.97 -7.87
C ARG A 133 -4.81 -3.55 -6.54
N ASP A 134 -5.80 -2.68 -6.60
CA ASP A 134 -6.62 -2.28 -5.46
C ASP A 134 -8.01 -2.90 -5.57
N PHE A 135 -8.23 -3.94 -4.78
CA PHE A 135 -9.51 -4.64 -4.64
C PHE A 135 -10.11 -4.43 -3.25
N THR A 136 -9.77 -3.31 -2.59
CA THR A 136 -10.25 -2.97 -1.23
C THR A 136 -11.78 -2.82 -1.17
N HIS A 137 -12.42 -2.50 -2.30
CA HIS A 137 -13.88 -2.39 -2.43
C HIS A 137 -14.58 -3.76 -2.45
N GLY A 138 -13.88 -4.85 -2.80
CA GLY A 138 -14.45 -6.19 -2.87
C GLY A 138 -14.32 -6.95 -1.55
N GLU A 139 -15.28 -7.83 -1.26
CA GLU A 139 -15.15 -8.79 -0.17
C GLU A 139 -14.11 -9.85 -0.55
N THR A 140 -12.95 -9.80 0.12
CA THR A 140 -11.88 -10.79 -0.09
C THR A 140 -12.18 -12.08 0.65
N TYR A 141 -11.88 -13.22 0.02
CA TYR A 141 -12.11 -14.56 0.59
C TYR A 141 -10.93 -15.50 0.33
N ILE A 142 -10.77 -16.51 1.19
CA ILE A 142 -9.72 -17.53 1.01
C ILE A 142 -10.24 -18.57 0.02
N LYS A 143 -9.48 -18.83 -1.05
CA LYS A 143 -9.80 -19.88 -2.01
C LYS A 143 -9.26 -21.22 -1.51
N TYR A 144 -10.16 -22.17 -1.27
CA TYR A 144 -9.79 -23.52 -0.80
C TYR A 144 -9.67 -24.54 -1.95
N HIS A 145 -10.31 -24.31 -3.10
CA HIS A 145 -10.35 -25.23 -4.23
C HIS A 145 -10.16 -24.50 -5.58
N GLU A 146 -9.49 -25.15 -6.54
CA GLU A 146 -9.31 -24.62 -7.90
C GLU A 146 -10.47 -25.04 -8.81
N ASP A 147 -11.51 -24.21 -8.87
CA ASP A 147 -12.72 -24.52 -9.66
C ASP A 147 -12.62 -24.11 -11.14
N GLY A 148 -11.43 -23.77 -11.64
CA GLY A 148 -11.21 -23.30 -13.02
C GLY A 148 -11.89 -21.96 -13.40
N LYS A 149 -12.62 -21.33 -12.47
CA LYS A 149 -13.28 -20.03 -12.66
C LYS A 149 -12.37 -18.88 -12.25
N ASP A 150 -12.50 -17.75 -12.95
CA ASP A 150 -11.83 -16.51 -12.57
C ASP A 150 -12.42 -15.98 -11.25
N GLN A 151 -11.54 -15.76 -10.25
CA GLN A 151 -11.90 -15.42 -8.88
C GLN A 151 -11.10 -14.17 -8.47
N PRO A 152 -11.50 -12.97 -8.91
CA PRO A 152 -10.68 -11.76 -8.84
C PRO A 152 -10.45 -11.23 -7.40
N PHE A 153 -11.22 -11.70 -6.42
CA PHE A 153 -11.15 -11.28 -5.01
C PHE A 153 -10.63 -12.38 -4.06
N ALA A 154 -10.16 -13.50 -4.61
CA ALA A 154 -9.55 -14.57 -3.82
C ALA A 154 -8.16 -14.13 -3.29
N VAL A 155 -7.88 -14.42 -2.02
CA VAL A 155 -6.60 -14.17 -1.32
C VAL A 155 -5.99 -15.47 -0.86
#